data_AF-A0A955QJ45-F1
#
_entry.id   AF-A0A955QJ45-F1
#
_cell.length_a   1.000
_cell.length_b   1.000
_cell.length_c   1.000
_cell.angle_alpha   90.00
_cell.angle_beta   90.00
_cell.angle_gamma   90.00
#
_symmetry.space_group_name_H-M   'P 1'
#
loop_
_entity.id
_entity.type
_entity.pdbx_description
1 polymer ?
#
loop_
_entity_poly.entity_id
_entity_poly.type
_entity_poly.pdbx_seq_one_letter_code
_entity_poly.pdbx_strand_id
1 'polypeptide(L)'
;EIQKELGELESAPEDSESGEFKARIEKADLPETVKTEATRELKRLAKLPPAAADHQVLRSYLELVLELPWNTSTEDNLDLANARAVLDVDHYGIQDVKERILEHLAVLKLNPSAKAPILCLVGPPGVGKTSLGQSIARALGRAFERLSLGGLHDEAELRGHRRTYVGAMPGRLIQALRRAKARNPVLMLDEVDKVGKDFRGDP
;
A
#
# COMPACT_ATOMS: atom_id res chain seq x y z
N GLU A 1 7.67 15.78 32.72
CA GLU A 1 6.83 14.60 32.41
C GLU A 1 7.42 13.68 31.35
N ILE A 2 7.89 14.19 30.20
CA ILE A 2 8.47 13.36 29.11
C ILE A 2 9.60 12.41 29.56
N GLN A 3 10.52 12.86 30.43
CA GLN A 3 11.59 12.01 30.98
C GLN A 3 11.09 10.92 31.94
N LYS A 4 10.01 11.18 32.69
CA LYS A 4 9.45 10.23 33.65
C LYS A 4 8.67 9.12 32.92
N GLU A 5 7.98 9.50 31.85
CA GLU A 5 7.26 8.58 30.96
C GLU A 5 8.19 7.73 30.07
N LEU A 6 9.39 8.23 29.74
CA LEU A 6 10.42 7.39 29.10
C LEU A 6 10.89 6.31 30.07
N GLY A 7 11.09 6.64 31.34
CA GLY A 7 11.55 5.69 32.37
C GLY A 7 10.58 4.52 32.64
N GLU A 8 9.27 4.73 32.47
CA GLU A 8 8.25 3.65 32.58
C GLU A 8 8.28 2.71 31.36
N LEU A 9 8.59 3.22 30.17
CA LEU A 9 8.79 2.42 28.96
C LEU A 9 10.18 1.77 28.89
N GLU A 10 11.16 2.30 29.61
CA GLU A 10 12.49 1.71 29.78
C GLU A 10 12.51 0.61 30.82
N SER A 11 11.58 0.62 31.78
CA SER A 11 11.44 -0.41 32.82
C SER A 11 10.40 -1.49 32.49
N ALA A 12 9.67 -1.35 31.39
CA ALA A 12 8.73 -2.38 30.92
C ALA A 12 9.49 -3.68 30.60
N PRO A 13 9.04 -4.85 31.12
CA PRO A 13 9.64 -6.14 30.77
C PRO A 13 9.63 -6.34 29.25
N GLU A 14 10.70 -6.89 28.68
CA GLU A 14 10.79 -7.16 27.23
C GLU A 14 9.65 -8.06 26.74
N ASP A 15 9.19 -9.00 27.59
CA ASP A 15 8.08 -9.93 27.31
C ASP A 15 6.69 -9.29 27.48
N SER A 16 6.61 -8.01 27.86
CA SER A 16 5.34 -7.29 27.90
C SER A 16 4.97 -6.79 26.50
N GLU A 17 3.67 -6.66 26.22
CA GLU A 17 3.19 -6.13 24.93
C GLU A 17 3.84 -4.78 24.56
N SER A 18 3.99 -3.88 25.54
CA SER A 18 4.63 -2.58 25.32
C SER A 18 6.13 -2.72 25.03
N GLY A 19 6.81 -3.68 25.67
CA GLY A 19 8.21 -4.03 25.38
C GLY A 19 8.40 -4.58 23.97
N GLU A 20 7.54 -5.50 23.54
CA GLU A 20 7.57 -6.06 22.18
C GLU A 20 7.39 -4.98 21.11
N PHE A 21 6.40 -4.09 21.26
CA PHE A 21 6.20 -2.99 20.32
C PHE A 21 7.38 -2.01 20.32
N LYS A 22 7.96 -1.71 21.48
CA LYS A 22 9.16 -0.86 21.58
C LYS A 22 10.32 -1.46 20.77
N ALA A 23 10.65 -2.73 21.02
CA ALA A 23 11.73 -3.41 20.31
C ALA A 23 11.50 -3.44 18.79
N ARG A 24 10.25 -3.67 18.35
CA ARG A 24 9.88 -3.63 16.93
C ARG A 24 10.01 -2.23 16.32
N ILE A 25 9.58 -1.18 17.02
CA ILE A 25 9.71 0.22 16.56
C ILE A 25 11.20 0.63 16.46
N GLU A 26 12.03 0.19 17.40
CA GLU A 26 13.46 0.49 17.38
C GLU A 26 14.20 -0.22 16.25
N LYS A 27 13.81 -1.47 15.96
CA LYS A 27 14.39 -2.29 14.89
C LYS A 27 13.85 -1.93 13.49
N ALA A 28 12.64 -1.41 13.40
CA ALA A 28 12.02 -1.08 12.12
C ALA A 28 12.68 0.16 11.49
N ASP A 29 12.90 0.09 10.17
CA ASP A 29 13.38 1.20 9.37
C ASP A 29 12.22 2.17 9.05
N LEU A 30 11.84 2.93 10.07
CA LEU A 30 10.77 3.91 10.02
C LEU A 30 11.32 5.32 9.75
N PRO A 31 10.64 6.13 8.92
CA PRO A 31 10.91 7.57 8.84
C PRO A 31 10.76 8.23 10.21
N GLU A 32 11.57 9.26 10.48
CA GLU A 32 11.65 9.90 11.81
C GLU A 32 10.28 10.41 12.31
N THR A 33 9.48 10.97 11.41
CA THR A 33 8.12 11.44 11.72
C THR A 33 7.21 10.29 12.15
N VAL A 34 7.31 9.15 11.47
CA VAL A 34 6.51 7.93 11.77
C VAL A 34 6.99 7.31 13.08
N LYS A 35 8.30 7.23 13.31
CA LYS A 35 8.89 6.70 14.55
C LYS A 35 8.48 7.51 15.77
N THR A 36 8.51 8.85 15.65
CA THR A 36 8.06 9.77 16.70
C THR A 36 6.59 9.54 17.04
N GLU A 37 5.72 9.48 16.03
CA GLU A 37 4.29 9.24 16.23
C GLU A 37 4.01 7.84 16.80
N ALA A 38 4.65 6.79 16.28
CA ALA A 38 4.50 5.42 16.79
C ALA A 38 4.92 5.33 18.26
N THR A 39 6.03 5.99 18.65
CA THR A 39 6.49 6.04 20.04
C THR A 39 5.50 6.79 20.94
N ARG A 40 4.88 7.87 20.45
CA ARG A 40 3.84 8.60 21.18
C ARG A 40 2.59 7.75 21.40
N GLU A 41 2.17 7.00 20.38
CA GLU A 41 0.99 6.12 20.49
C GLU A 41 1.29 4.89 21.38
N LEU A 42 2.52 4.37 21.36
CA LEU A 42 2.97 3.33 22.29
C LEU A 42 2.90 3.78 23.76
N LYS A 43 3.33 5.01 24.06
CA LYS A 43 3.15 5.61 25.41
C LYS A 43 1.71 5.62 25.87
N ARG A 44 0.76 5.86 24.95
CA ARG A 44 -0.66 5.84 25.26
C ARG A 44 -1.15 4.41 25.50
N LEU A 45 -0.74 3.46 24.65
CA LEU A 45 -1.07 2.04 24.80
C LEU A 45 -0.64 1.51 26.18
N ALA A 46 0.59 1.82 26.61
CA ALA A 46 1.14 1.37 27.89
C ALA A 46 0.35 1.84 29.13
N LYS A 47 -0.37 2.96 29.03
CA LYS A 47 -1.19 3.51 30.12
C LYS A 47 -2.63 3.00 30.12
N LEU A 48 -3.08 2.39 29.02
CA LEU A 48 -4.46 1.93 28.88
C LEU A 48 -4.62 0.51 29.42
N PRO A 49 -5.64 0.25 30.27
CA PRO A 49 -5.98 -1.11 30.65
C PRO A 49 -6.31 -1.97 29.41
N PRO A 50 -5.90 -3.25 29.37
CA PRO A 50 -6.20 -4.13 28.23
C PRO A 50 -7.69 -4.30 27.91
N ALA A 51 -8.57 -4.11 28.91
CA ALA A 51 -10.02 -4.18 28.75
C ALA A 51 -10.65 -2.94 28.07
N ALA A 52 -9.88 -1.85 27.86
CA ALA A 52 -10.38 -0.64 27.25
C ALA A 52 -10.55 -0.81 25.73
N ALA A 53 -11.66 -0.32 25.16
CA ALA A 53 -11.90 -0.39 23.71
C ALA A 53 -10.77 0.28 22.90
N ASP A 54 -10.24 1.40 23.40
CA ASP A 54 -9.16 2.14 22.75
C ASP A 54 -7.82 1.37 22.74
N HIS A 55 -7.61 0.46 23.69
CA HIS A 55 -6.39 -0.34 23.77
C HIS A 55 -6.24 -1.23 22.51
N GLN A 56 -7.29 -1.98 22.15
CA GLN A 56 -7.28 -2.83 20.95
C GLN A 56 -7.12 -2.01 19.66
N VAL A 57 -7.70 -0.82 19.59
CA VAL A 57 -7.59 0.08 18.44
C VAL A 57 -6.14 0.58 18.29
N LEU A 58 -5.52 0.99 19.38
CA LEU A 58 -4.11 1.45 19.39
C LEU A 58 -3.15 0.31 19.04
N ARG A 59 -3.37 -0.88 19.61
CA ARG A 59 -2.61 -2.08 19.26
C ARG A 59 -2.65 -2.36 17.76
N SER A 60 -3.87 -2.44 17.20
CA SER A 60 -4.07 -2.73 15.78
C SER A 60 -3.46 -1.65 14.88
N TYR A 61 -3.48 -0.39 15.32
CA TYR A 61 -2.83 0.71 14.62
C TYR A 61 -1.29 0.56 14.60
N LEU A 62 -0.67 0.26 15.75
CA LEU A 62 0.77 0.05 15.83
C LEU A 62 1.22 -1.15 15.01
N GLU A 63 0.45 -2.25 15.03
CA GLU A 63 0.70 -3.41 14.15
C GLU A 63 0.69 -2.99 12.68
N LEU A 64 -0.36 -2.28 12.24
CA LEU A 64 -0.46 -1.79 10.87
C LEU A 64 0.74 -0.91 10.49
N VAL A 65 1.10 0.06 11.34
CA VAL A 65 2.25 0.96 11.08
C VAL A 65 3.53 0.17 10.91
N LEU A 66 3.77 -0.85 11.74
CA LEU A 66 4.99 -1.66 11.69
C LEU A 66 5.04 -2.63 10.49
N GLU A 67 3.89 -2.97 9.91
CA GLU A 67 3.82 -3.85 8.74
C GLU A 67 3.88 -3.10 7.41
N LEU A 68 3.75 -1.77 7.42
CA LEU A 68 3.84 -0.97 6.22
C LEU A 68 5.30 -0.86 5.74
N PRO A 69 5.55 -0.95 4.41
CA PRO A 69 6.90 -0.98 3.86
C PRO A 69 7.50 0.42 3.70
N TRP A 70 7.65 1.19 4.79
CA TRP A 70 8.01 2.62 4.73
C TRP A 70 9.28 2.92 3.91
N ASN A 71 10.36 2.21 4.21
CA ASN A 71 11.66 2.35 3.54
C ASN A 71 12.04 1.13 2.71
N THR A 72 11.20 0.09 2.69
CA THR A 72 11.41 -1.12 1.88
C THR A 72 10.88 -0.93 0.47
N SER A 73 11.73 -1.13 -0.54
CA SER A 73 11.36 -1.09 -1.96
C SER A 73 11.89 -2.32 -2.69
N THR A 74 11.20 -2.74 -3.74
CA THR A 74 11.76 -3.69 -4.71
C THR A 74 12.82 -3.00 -5.57
N GLU A 75 13.80 -3.76 -6.02
CA GLU A 75 14.78 -3.28 -7.01
C GLU A 75 14.07 -3.00 -8.33
N ASP A 76 14.29 -1.81 -8.88
CA ASP A 76 13.57 -1.33 -10.06
C ASP A 76 14.35 -1.66 -11.34
N ASN A 77 13.65 -2.13 -12.37
CA ASN A 77 14.24 -2.47 -13.67
C ASN A 77 13.57 -1.69 -14.81
N LEU A 78 14.17 -0.56 -15.18
CA LEU A 78 13.73 0.28 -16.31
C LEU A 78 14.50 -0.03 -17.61
N ASP A 79 14.91 -1.29 -17.81
CA ASP A 79 15.40 -1.73 -19.11
C ASP A 79 14.25 -1.97 -20.08
N LEU A 80 14.19 -1.15 -21.13
CA LEU A 80 13.16 -1.24 -22.17
C LEU A 80 13.32 -2.50 -23.04
N ALA A 81 14.53 -3.02 -23.18
CA ALA A 81 14.78 -4.26 -23.93
C ALA A 81 14.20 -5.45 -23.15
N ASN A 82 14.49 -5.53 -21.85
CA ASN A 82 13.85 -6.49 -20.95
C ASN A 82 12.33 -6.35 -20.95
N ALA A 83 11.80 -5.13 -20.81
CA ALA A 83 10.35 -4.91 -20.79
C ALA A 83 9.67 -5.39 -22.09
N ARG A 84 10.29 -5.12 -23.25
CA ARG A 84 9.80 -5.61 -24.54
C ARG A 84 9.80 -7.14 -24.58
N ALA A 85 10.89 -7.79 -24.20
CA ALA A 85 11.00 -9.25 -24.20
C ALA A 85 9.94 -9.89 -23.29
N VAL A 86 9.72 -9.34 -22.10
CA VAL A 86 8.68 -9.79 -21.16
C VAL A 86 7.28 -9.66 -21.77
N LEU A 87 6.95 -8.51 -22.35
CA LEU A 87 5.65 -8.28 -22.99
C LEU A 87 5.43 -9.19 -24.21
N ASP A 88 6.46 -9.45 -24.99
CA ASP A 88 6.39 -10.33 -26.17
C ASP A 88 6.22 -11.81 -25.81
N VAL A 89 6.82 -12.26 -24.71
CA VAL A 89 6.64 -13.62 -24.19
C VAL A 89 5.23 -13.81 -23.62
N ASP A 90 4.73 -12.85 -22.84
CA ASP A 90 3.46 -13.01 -22.12
C ASP A 90 2.23 -12.75 -23.00
N HIS A 91 2.37 -11.91 -24.03
CA HIS A 91 1.25 -11.45 -24.85
C HIS A 91 1.55 -11.62 -26.33
N TYR A 92 0.78 -12.45 -27.02
CA TYR A 92 0.87 -12.56 -28.47
C TYR A 92 0.14 -11.39 -29.17
N GLY A 93 0.74 -10.81 -30.20
CA GLY A 93 0.14 -9.69 -30.95
C GLY A 93 0.17 -8.36 -30.19
N ILE A 94 -0.92 -7.58 -30.29
CA ILE A 94 -1.16 -6.28 -29.63
C ILE A 94 0.03 -5.31 -29.69
N GLN A 95 0.70 -5.25 -30.85
CA GLN A 95 1.94 -4.50 -31.04
C GLN A 95 1.79 -3.03 -30.66
N ASP A 96 0.72 -2.38 -31.10
CA ASP A 96 0.42 -0.98 -30.78
C ASP A 96 0.31 -0.75 -29.26
N VAL A 97 -0.30 -1.68 -28.52
CA VAL A 97 -0.45 -1.58 -27.06
C VAL A 97 0.90 -1.74 -26.36
N LYS A 98 1.71 -2.71 -26.78
CA LYS A 98 3.05 -2.93 -26.25
C LYS A 98 3.94 -1.72 -26.49
N GLU A 99 3.89 -1.14 -27.69
CA GLU A 99 4.64 0.06 -28.04
C GLU A 99 4.26 1.24 -27.15
N ARG A 100 2.96 1.48 -26.92
CA ARG A 100 2.50 2.51 -25.97
C ARG A 100 2.97 2.28 -24.54
N ILE A 101 3.01 1.03 -24.07
CA ILE A 101 3.55 0.70 -22.74
C ILE A 101 5.04 1.05 -22.69
N LEU A 102 5.82 0.67 -23.72
CA LEU A 102 7.25 0.96 -23.78
C LEU A 102 7.54 2.47 -23.86
N GLU A 103 6.75 3.22 -24.62
CA GLU A 103 6.83 4.69 -24.65
C GLU A 103 6.60 5.30 -23.26
N HIS A 104 5.58 4.81 -22.54
CA HIS A 104 5.30 5.26 -21.18
C HIS A 104 6.47 4.97 -20.22
N LEU A 105 7.04 3.77 -20.31
CA LEU A 105 8.23 3.41 -19.52
C LEU A 105 9.46 4.23 -19.91
N ALA A 106 9.61 4.58 -21.19
CA ALA A 106 10.70 5.43 -21.67
C ALA A 106 10.63 6.85 -21.08
N VAL A 107 9.42 7.42 -20.96
CA VAL A 107 9.21 8.72 -20.30
C VAL A 107 9.63 8.65 -18.82
N LEU A 108 9.23 7.59 -18.11
CA LEU A 108 9.62 7.39 -16.71
C LEU A 108 11.13 7.20 -16.54
N LYS A 109 11.79 6.51 -17.48
CA LYS A 109 13.25 6.34 -17.50
C LYS A 109 13.99 7.66 -17.70
N LEU A 110 13.49 8.53 -18.59
CA LEU A 110 14.11 9.83 -18.87
C LEU A 110 13.86 10.85 -17.76
N ASN A 111 12.69 10.80 -17.12
CA ASN A 111 12.35 11.68 -16.01
C ASN A 111 11.61 10.93 -14.90
N PRO A 112 12.34 10.38 -13.91
CA PRO A 112 11.73 9.66 -12.78
C PRO A 112 10.80 10.52 -11.92
N SER A 113 10.98 11.85 -11.95
CA SER A 113 10.16 12.82 -11.22
C SER A 113 8.96 13.33 -12.02
N ALA A 114 8.83 12.94 -13.29
CA ALA A 114 7.72 13.36 -14.12
C ALA A 114 6.40 12.88 -13.52
N LYS A 115 5.41 13.78 -13.48
CA LYS A 115 4.01 13.39 -13.30
C LYS A 115 3.53 12.73 -14.59
N ALA A 116 4.01 11.52 -14.85
CA ALA A 116 3.56 10.74 -15.99
C ALA A 116 2.06 10.42 -15.80
N PRO A 117 1.22 10.54 -16.85
CA PRO A 117 -0.17 10.15 -16.77
C PRO A 117 -0.33 8.68 -16.37
N ILE A 118 -1.37 8.34 -15.63
CA ILE A 118 -1.66 6.94 -15.27
C ILE A 118 -2.03 6.17 -16.53
N LEU A 119 -1.37 5.02 -16.76
CA LEU A 119 -1.69 4.14 -17.88
C LEU A 119 -3.10 3.54 -17.70
N CYS A 120 -3.97 3.78 -18.66
CA CYS A 120 -5.34 3.25 -18.68
C CYS A 120 -5.52 2.24 -19.81
N LEU A 121 -5.77 0.98 -19.46
CA LEU A 121 -6.04 -0.10 -20.41
C LEU A 121 -7.55 -0.23 -20.60
N VAL A 122 -8.05 0.01 -21.81
CA VAL A 122 -9.48 -0.04 -22.14
C VAL A 122 -9.75 -1.12 -23.18
N GLY A 123 -10.79 -1.91 -22.99
CA GLY A 123 -11.21 -2.96 -23.92
C GLY A 123 -12.24 -3.90 -23.30
N PRO A 124 -12.83 -4.82 -24.09
CA PRO A 124 -13.83 -5.76 -23.59
C PRO A 124 -13.27 -6.68 -22.49
N PRO A 125 -14.12 -7.34 -21.69
CA PRO A 125 -13.66 -8.35 -20.74
C PRO A 125 -12.93 -9.49 -21.47
N GLY A 126 -11.92 -10.08 -20.83
CA GLY A 126 -11.17 -11.22 -21.40
C GLY A 126 -9.98 -10.88 -22.30
N VAL A 127 -9.73 -9.61 -22.65
CA VAL A 127 -8.60 -9.21 -23.53
C VAL A 127 -7.22 -9.15 -22.85
N GLY A 128 -7.07 -9.70 -21.64
CA GLY A 128 -5.77 -9.79 -20.97
C GLY A 128 -5.28 -8.50 -20.27
N LYS A 129 -6.13 -7.50 -20.02
CA LYS A 129 -5.73 -6.23 -19.33
C LYS A 129 -5.02 -6.46 -18.00
N THR A 130 -5.56 -7.37 -17.18
CA THR A 130 -4.97 -7.70 -15.87
C THR A 130 -3.63 -8.42 -16.00
N SER A 131 -3.52 -9.30 -17.00
CA SER A 131 -2.28 -9.98 -17.32
C SER A 131 -1.22 -9.01 -17.83
N LEU A 132 -1.58 -7.98 -18.60
CA LEU A 132 -0.67 -6.90 -19.01
C LEU A 132 -0.10 -6.16 -17.79
N GLY A 133 -0.94 -5.83 -16.80
CA GLY A 133 -0.48 -5.22 -15.56
C GLY A 133 0.55 -6.07 -14.80
N GLN A 134 0.34 -7.39 -14.75
CA GLN A 134 1.28 -8.34 -14.16
C GLN A 134 2.61 -8.40 -14.93
N SER A 135 2.56 -8.45 -16.26
CA SER A 135 3.76 -8.44 -17.12
C SER A 135 4.55 -7.14 -16.97
N ILE A 136 3.87 -5.99 -16.84
CA ILE A 136 4.54 -4.71 -16.56
C ILE A 136 5.27 -4.77 -15.21
N ALA A 137 4.61 -5.24 -14.16
CA ALA A 137 5.25 -5.36 -12.84
C ALA A 137 6.45 -6.31 -12.87
N ARG A 138 6.31 -7.45 -13.55
CA ARG A 138 7.38 -8.43 -13.75
C ARG A 138 8.55 -7.86 -14.53
N ALA A 139 8.29 -7.12 -15.62
CA ALA A 139 9.31 -6.42 -16.40
C ALA A 139 10.08 -5.40 -15.56
N LEU A 140 9.38 -4.70 -14.67
CA LEU A 140 9.95 -3.69 -13.78
C LEU A 140 10.62 -4.26 -12.52
N GLY A 141 10.52 -5.57 -12.26
CA GLY A 141 10.99 -6.16 -11.00
C GLY A 141 10.21 -5.69 -9.77
N ARG A 142 8.99 -5.16 -9.95
CA ARG A 142 8.18 -4.59 -8.87
C ARG A 142 7.13 -5.56 -8.36
N ALA A 143 6.79 -5.45 -7.08
CA ALA A 143 5.64 -6.14 -6.50
C ALA A 143 4.36 -5.72 -7.23
N PHE A 144 3.46 -6.68 -7.47
CA PHE A 144 2.18 -6.43 -8.13
C PHE A 144 1.03 -6.60 -7.14
N GLU A 145 0.16 -5.60 -7.04
CA GLU A 145 -1.09 -5.69 -6.32
C GLU A 145 -2.24 -5.21 -7.18
N ARG A 146 -3.33 -5.98 -7.18
CA ARG A 146 -4.56 -5.65 -7.88
C ARG A 146 -5.62 -5.23 -6.88
N LEU A 147 -6.29 -4.12 -7.16
CA LEU A 147 -7.40 -3.59 -6.39
C LEU A 147 -8.58 -3.41 -7.34
N SER A 148 -9.63 -4.21 -7.16
CA SER A 148 -10.89 -3.97 -7.90
C SER A 148 -11.62 -2.79 -7.25
N LEU A 149 -12.03 -1.87 -8.12
CA LEU A 149 -12.90 -0.74 -7.82
C LEU A 149 -14.38 -1.02 -8.13
N GLY A 150 -14.69 -2.23 -8.63
CA GLY A 150 -16.06 -2.67 -8.82
C GLY A 150 -16.82 -2.74 -7.49
N GLY A 151 -18.06 -2.24 -7.49
CA GLY A 151 -18.91 -2.19 -6.30
C GLY A 151 -18.41 -1.22 -5.21
N LEU A 152 -17.53 -0.28 -5.56
CA LEU A 152 -17.08 0.74 -4.61
C LEU A 152 -18.15 1.83 -4.50
N HIS A 153 -18.65 2.03 -3.27
CA HIS A 153 -19.74 2.98 -2.99
C HIS A 153 -19.31 4.13 -2.09
N ASP A 154 -18.29 3.91 -1.24
CA ASP A 154 -17.80 4.92 -0.31
C ASP A 154 -16.29 5.15 -0.49
N GLU A 155 -15.89 6.41 -0.46
CA GLU A 155 -14.50 6.84 -0.41
C GLU A 155 -13.75 6.20 0.77
N ALA A 156 -14.44 5.98 1.90
CA ALA A 156 -13.86 5.36 3.07
C ALA A 156 -13.32 3.95 2.78
N GLU A 157 -13.82 3.24 1.77
CA GLU A 157 -13.26 1.95 1.35
C GLU A 157 -11.85 2.10 0.76
N LEU A 158 -11.55 3.22 0.07
CA LEU A 158 -10.22 3.49 -0.48
C LEU A 158 -9.27 4.06 0.57
N ARG A 159 -9.72 5.08 1.33
CA ARG A 159 -8.86 5.84 2.27
C ARG A 159 -8.86 5.31 3.69
N GLY A 160 -9.88 4.55 4.09
CA GLY A 160 -10.10 4.08 5.45
C GLY A 160 -10.94 5.03 6.29
N HIS A 161 -11.33 4.53 7.45
CA HIS A 161 -12.13 5.28 8.42
C HIS A 161 -11.26 6.04 9.41
N ARG A 162 -11.83 7.07 10.05
CA ARG A 162 -11.19 7.67 11.22
C ARG A 162 -11.09 6.61 12.30
N ARG A 163 -9.90 6.47 12.87
CA ARG A 163 -9.58 5.57 14.00
C ARG A 163 -10.57 5.63 15.17
N THR A 164 -11.20 6.77 15.40
CA THR A 164 -12.16 6.99 16.50
C THR A 164 -13.49 6.28 16.29
N TYR A 165 -13.76 5.73 15.11
CA TYR A 165 -14.99 4.99 14.85
C TYR A 165 -14.83 3.52 15.26
N VAL A 166 -15.85 2.99 15.91
CA VAL A 166 -15.93 1.56 16.26
C VAL A 166 -15.82 0.76 14.96
N GLY A 167 -14.88 -0.18 14.92
CA GLY A 167 -14.62 -0.99 13.72
C GLY A 167 -13.86 -0.26 12.61
N ALA A 168 -13.15 0.83 12.90
CA ALA A 168 -12.33 1.52 11.90
C ALA A 168 -11.28 0.59 11.28
N MET A 169 -11.31 0.49 9.96
CA MET A 169 -10.36 -0.29 9.17
C MET A 169 -9.54 0.60 8.24
N PRO A 170 -8.28 0.23 7.94
CA PRO A 170 -7.49 0.90 6.92
C PRO A 170 -8.13 0.66 5.54
N GLY A 171 -8.04 1.67 4.67
CA GLY A 171 -8.57 1.58 3.32
C GLY A 171 -7.83 0.56 2.46
N ARG A 172 -8.47 0.12 1.37
CA ARG A 172 -7.96 -0.90 0.44
C ARG A 172 -6.58 -0.55 -0.12
N LEU A 173 -6.25 0.73 -0.30
CA LEU A 173 -4.92 1.17 -0.77
C LEU A 173 -3.82 0.85 0.25
N ILE A 174 -4.05 1.17 1.52
CA ILE A 174 -3.10 0.87 2.61
C ILE A 174 -2.95 -0.65 2.77
N GLN A 175 -4.05 -1.39 2.66
CA GLN A 175 -4.00 -2.85 2.69
C GLN A 175 -3.22 -3.44 1.51
N ALA A 176 -3.37 -2.88 0.31
CA ALA A 176 -2.59 -3.30 -0.85
C ALA A 176 -1.09 -3.04 -0.63
N LEU A 177 -0.70 -1.88 -0.11
CA LEU A 177 0.70 -1.60 0.25
C LEU A 177 1.25 -2.57 1.30
N ARG A 178 0.45 -2.88 2.33
CA ARG A 178 0.80 -3.90 3.34
C ARG A 178 1.05 -5.27 2.72
N ARG A 179 0.20 -5.71 1.78
CA ARG A 179 0.36 -7.01 1.08
C ARG A 179 1.55 -7.00 0.11
N ALA A 180 1.77 -5.89 -0.59
CA ALA A 180 2.89 -5.72 -1.51
C ALA A 180 4.26 -5.81 -0.82
N LYS A 181 4.33 -5.42 0.47
CA LYS A 181 5.57 -5.38 1.26
C LYS A 181 6.69 -4.52 0.64
N ALA A 182 6.33 -3.61 -0.25
CA ALA A 182 7.22 -2.64 -0.87
C ALA A 182 6.48 -1.31 -1.04
N ARG A 183 7.20 -0.18 -0.96
CA ARG A 183 6.65 1.18 -1.17
C ARG A 183 6.48 1.58 -2.63
N ASN A 184 7.10 0.84 -3.56
CA ASN A 184 7.07 1.09 -5.00
C ASN A 184 6.36 -0.02 -5.81
N PRO A 185 5.21 -0.58 -5.36
CA PRO A 185 4.55 -1.62 -6.13
C PRO A 185 3.88 -1.04 -7.38
N VAL A 186 3.64 -1.91 -8.35
CA VAL A 186 2.66 -1.65 -9.40
C VAL A 186 1.28 -1.95 -8.82
N LEU A 187 0.51 -0.90 -8.58
CA LEU A 187 -0.90 -1.00 -8.18
C LEU A 187 -1.78 -0.94 -9.41
N MET A 188 -2.49 -2.03 -9.69
CA MET A 188 -3.51 -2.07 -10.74
C MET A 188 -4.88 -1.77 -10.15
N LEU A 189 -5.49 -0.67 -10.58
CA LEU A 189 -6.88 -0.32 -10.28
C LEU A 189 -7.79 -0.89 -11.36
N ASP A 190 -8.49 -1.97 -11.03
CA ASP A 190 -9.34 -2.72 -11.97
C ASP A 190 -10.79 -2.22 -11.91
N GLU A 191 -11.53 -2.33 -13.01
CA GLU A 191 -12.96 -1.97 -13.09
C GLU A 191 -13.30 -0.53 -12.68
N VAL A 192 -12.43 0.43 -13.00
CA VAL A 192 -12.67 1.85 -12.70
C VAL A 192 -13.97 2.38 -13.33
N ASP A 193 -14.43 1.77 -14.43
CA ASP A 193 -15.68 2.11 -15.09
C ASP A 193 -16.92 1.71 -14.29
N LYS A 194 -16.79 0.88 -13.25
CA LYS A 194 -17.86 0.39 -12.39
C LYS A 194 -18.04 1.19 -11.09
N VAL A 195 -17.16 2.16 -10.83
CA VAL A 195 -17.28 3.02 -9.64
C VAL A 195 -18.55 3.86 -9.70
N GLY A 196 -19.38 3.79 -8.64
CA GLY A 196 -20.55 4.64 -8.46
C GLY A 196 -21.74 4.40 -9.41
N LYS A 197 -21.71 3.36 -10.25
CA LYS A 197 -22.77 3.13 -11.26
C LYS A 197 -23.93 2.25 -10.82
N ASP A 198 -23.85 1.61 -9.64
CA ASP A 198 -24.90 0.70 -9.16
C ASP A 198 -26.06 1.42 -8.44
N PHE A 199 -26.02 2.75 -8.31
CA PHE A 199 -27.17 3.56 -7.86
C PHE A 199 -27.91 4.16 -9.07
N ARG A 200 -28.44 3.29 -9.93
CA ARG A 200 -29.53 3.61 -10.88
C ARG A 200 -30.63 2.56 -10.76
N GLY A 201 -31.14 2.41 -9.53
CA GLY A 201 -32.51 1.98 -9.31
C GLY A 201 -33.33 3.24 -9.00
N ASP A 202 -34.27 3.55 -9.88
CA ASP A 202 -35.28 4.61 -9.74
C ASP A 202 -36.62 3.90 -9.44
N PRO A 203 -37.57 4.42 -8.63
CA PRO A 203 -37.53 5.45 -7.57
C PRO A 203 -37.78 4.91 -6.14
#